data_AF-A0A9D2PWH4-F1
#
_entry.id   AF-A0A9D2PWH4-F1
#
_cell.length_a   1.000
_cell.length_b   1.000
_cell.length_c   1.000
_cell.angle_alpha   90.00
_cell.angle_beta   90.00
_cell.angle_gamma   90.00
#
_symmetry.space_group_name_H-M   'P 1'
#
loop_
_entity.id
_entity.type
_entity.pdbx_description
1 polymer ?
#
loop_
_entity_poly.entity_id
_entity_poly.type
_entity_poly.pdbx_seq_one_letter_code
_entity_poly.pdbx_strand_id
1 'polypeptide(L)'
;MRKDDEQALLHLAEECLALGKYERPEQKWMNQMYDRFRSENGKLGKAEADQLIFRKMYAAEPKKPSEPLKIRYWRTGRHLPASREQCRLFGKALQLSGEEERFLIQGYCDRCDQAFEAETAGGAYQERIALLKELAGEYLSKVHPALKQQLYHAGTNLTHSLRHLYYTDAKRYICSWEGESGDQVGRHIASLNYMSEFGRQMKLLGEIPRKTMIRHLMIFSIPFVNGKRLSSWLMKLGYLGLDENHTQADGSRLDRMLLGFLRIYGECCTGEEPAQCQNWLRQASRFLDGYLEKGENTSLRLFHFKALKDW
;
A
#
# COMPACT_ATOMS: atom_id res chain seq x y z
N MET A 1 6.01 -26.33 3.09
CA MET A 1 4.82 -25.78 3.77
C MET A 1 3.84 -26.92 3.98
N ARG A 2 3.04 -26.92 5.06
CA ARG A 2 2.07 -28.00 5.31
C ARG A 2 0.84 -27.82 4.43
N LYS A 3 0.13 -28.90 4.11
CA LYS A 3 -1.11 -28.84 3.31
C LYS A 3 -2.20 -27.99 3.98
N ASP A 4 -2.30 -28.07 5.30
CA ASP A 4 -3.29 -27.29 6.06
C ASP A 4 -3.01 -25.78 5.95
N ASP A 5 -1.73 -25.38 5.93
CA ASP A 5 -1.33 -23.99 5.72
C ASP A 5 -1.75 -23.50 4.32
N GLU A 6 -1.54 -24.32 3.29
CA GLU A 6 -1.96 -24.02 1.90
C GLU A 6 -3.47 -23.83 1.81
N GLN A 7 -4.24 -24.73 2.43
CA GLN A 7 -5.69 -24.65 2.43
C GLN A 7 -6.20 -23.40 3.17
N ALA A 8 -5.59 -23.05 4.30
CA ALA A 8 -5.92 -21.83 5.04
C ALA A 8 -5.65 -20.56 4.21
N LEU A 9 -4.52 -20.53 3.50
CA LEU A 9 -4.17 -19.42 2.60
C LEU A 9 -5.14 -19.29 1.42
N LEU A 10 -5.54 -20.41 0.81
CA LEU A 10 -6.54 -20.41 -0.28
C LEU A 10 -7.90 -19.91 0.20
N HIS A 11 -8.38 -20.42 1.33
CA HIS A 11 -9.66 -19.99 1.90
C HIS A 11 -9.65 -18.49 2.22
N LEU A 12 -8.57 -17.98 2.80
CA LEU A 12 -8.39 -16.55 3.04
C LEU A 12 -8.45 -15.73 1.74
N ALA A 13 -7.80 -16.21 0.68
CA ALA A 13 -7.79 -15.55 -0.61
C ALA A 13 -9.18 -15.51 -1.26
N GLU A 14 -9.88 -16.64 -1.27
CA GLU A 14 -11.23 -16.77 -1.81
C GLU A 14 -12.22 -15.88 -1.07
N GLU A 15 -12.14 -15.83 0.26
CA GLU A 15 -12.96 -14.94 1.07
C GLU A 15 -12.70 -13.46 0.73
N CYS A 16 -11.44 -13.05 0.62
CA CYS A 16 -11.08 -11.67 0.25
C CYS A 16 -11.56 -11.30 -1.15
N LEU A 17 -11.45 -12.22 -2.11
CA LEU A 17 -11.95 -12.04 -3.48
C LEU A 17 -13.48 -11.92 -3.52
N ALA A 18 -14.20 -12.75 -2.76
CA ALA A 18 -15.65 -12.69 -2.65
C ALA A 18 -16.09 -11.37 -2.00
N LEU A 19 -15.44 -10.97 -0.90
CA LEU A 19 -15.74 -9.72 -0.19
C LEU A 19 -15.45 -8.46 -1.02
N GLY A 20 -14.49 -8.52 -1.94
CA GLY A 20 -14.19 -7.43 -2.87
C GLY A 20 -15.31 -7.13 -3.88
N LYS A 21 -16.30 -8.02 -4.03
CA LYS A 21 -17.47 -7.82 -4.91
C LYS A 21 -18.60 -7.02 -4.27
N TYR A 22 -18.55 -6.83 -2.94
CA TYR A 22 -19.56 -6.08 -2.20
C TYR A 22 -19.25 -4.58 -2.16
N GLU A 23 -20.25 -3.78 -1.83
CA GLU A 23 -20.07 -2.34 -1.63
C GLU A 23 -19.02 -2.05 -0.56
N ARG A 24 -18.10 -1.12 -0.88
CA ARG A 24 -17.03 -0.65 0.01
C ARG A 24 -17.63 0.00 1.27
N PRO A 25 -17.17 -0.29 2.49
CA PRO A 25 -17.60 0.45 3.69
C PRO A 25 -17.38 1.96 3.57
N GLU A 26 -16.29 2.37 2.92
CA GLU A 26 -15.97 3.78 2.66
C GLU A 26 -16.98 4.42 1.68
N GLN A 27 -17.58 3.64 0.78
CA GLN A 27 -18.67 4.09 -0.10
C GLN A 27 -19.95 4.37 0.70
N LYS A 28 -20.26 3.55 1.72
CA LYS A 28 -21.39 3.81 2.63
C LYS A 28 -21.19 5.12 3.39
N TRP A 29 -19.97 5.36 3.89
CA TRP A 29 -19.62 6.63 4.53
C TRP A 29 -19.79 7.82 3.56
N MET A 30 -19.30 7.70 2.32
CA MET A 30 -19.45 8.75 1.30
C MET A 30 -20.94 9.06 1.00
N ASN A 31 -21.79 8.02 0.91
CA ASN A 31 -23.23 8.21 0.73
C ASN A 31 -23.84 9.01 1.89
N GLN A 32 -23.46 8.72 3.14
CA GLN A 32 -23.92 9.45 4.32
C GLN A 32 -23.50 10.92 4.29
N MET A 33 -22.23 11.20 3.98
CA MET A 33 -21.71 12.57 3.89
C MET A 33 -22.44 13.37 2.81
N TYR A 34 -22.68 12.74 1.67
CA TYR A 34 -23.39 13.35 0.56
C TYR A 34 -24.88 13.62 0.88
N ASP A 35 -25.56 12.70 1.55
CA ASP A 35 -26.95 12.90 1.95
C ASP A 35 -27.10 13.95 3.05
N ARG A 36 -26.11 14.07 3.96
CA ARG A 36 -26.03 15.20 4.91
C ARG A 36 -25.90 16.52 4.16
N PHE A 37 -24.94 16.63 3.25
CA PHE A 37 -24.74 17.82 2.43
C PHE A 37 -26.02 18.23 1.69
N ARG A 38 -26.72 17.26 1.09
CA ARG A 38 -28.01 17.51 0.42
C ARG A 38 -29.06 18.07 1.36
N SER A 39 -29.16 17.50 2.55
CA SER A 39 -30.16 17.89 3.55
C SER A 39 -29.92 19.32 4.05
N GLU A 40 -28.66 19.66 4.33
CA GLU A 40 -28.25 20.99 4.81
C GLU A 40 -28.39 22.08 3.75
N ASN A 41 -28.36 21.72 2.46
CA ASN A 41 -28.48 22.66 1.34
C ASN A 41 -29.91 22.70 0.75
N GLY A 42 -30.94 22.41 1.54
CA GLY A 42 -32.34 22.55 1.12
C GLY A 42 -32.96 21.29 0.49
N LYS A 43 -32.49 20.10 0.89
CA LYS A 43 -32.97 18.78 0.40
C LYS A 43 -32.84 18.62 -1.12
N LEU A 44 -31.73 19.08 -1.68
CA LEU A 44 -31.48 19.07 -3.12
C LEU A 44 -31.65 17.68 -3.75
N GLY A 45 -32.07 17.65 -5.01
CA GLY A 45 -31.93 16.47 -5.86
C GLY A 45 -30.45 16.11 -6.08
N LYS A 46 -30.17 14.85 -6.43
CA LYS A 46 -28.77 14.40 -6.65
C LYS A 46 -28.05 15.21 -7.74
N ALA A 47 -28.73 15.51 -8.85
CA ALA A 47 -28.14 16.30 -9.93
C ALA A 47 -27.83 17.75 -9.51
N GLU A 48 -28.74 18.37 -8.76
CA GLU A 48 -28.58 19.74 -8.24
C GLU A 48 -27.44 19.82 -7.24
N ALA A 49 -27.32 18.82 -6.35
CA ALA A 49 -26.21 18.72 -5.41
C ALA A 49 -24.87 18.50 -6.12
N ASP A 50 -24.82 17.66 -7.16
CA ASP A 50 -23.61 17.46 -7.97
C ASP A 50 -23.17 18.77 -8.66
N GLN A 51 -24.13 19.59 -9.15
CA GLN A 51 -23.85 20.92 -9.70
C GLN A 51 -23.37 21.91 -8.63
N LEU A 52 -23.99 21.93 -7.45
CA LEU A 52 -23.59 22.81 -6.35
C LEU A 52 -22.18 22.50 -5.87
N ILE A 53 -21.84 21.22 -5.71
CA ILE A 53 -20.48 20.79 -5.37
C ILE A 53 -19.49 21.26 -6.45
N PHE A 54 -19.83 21.10 -7.73
CA PHE A 54 -18.99 21.60 -8.82
C PHE A 54 -18.72 23.11 -8.69
N ARG A 55 -19.77 23.92 -8.49
CA ARG A 55 -19.63 25.37 -8.30
C ARG A 55 -18.75 25.71 -7.11
N LYS A 56 -18.93 25.02 -5.98
CA LYS A 56 -18.11 25.21 -4.77
C LYS A 56 -16.63 24.86 -5.03
N MET A 57 -16.36 23.82 -5.81
CA MET A 57 -14.99 23.39 -6.14
C MET A 57 -14.27 24.35 -7.09
N TYR A 58 -14.97 24.87 -8.10
CA TYR A 58 -14.34 25.59 -9.21
C TYR A 58 -14.66 27.08 -9.25
N ALA A 59 -15.51 27.57 -8.33
CA ALA A 59 -16.03 28.93 -8.32
C ALA A 59 -16.62 29.37 -9.68
N ALA A 60 -17.22 28.41 -10.40
CA ALA A 60 -17.72 28.61 -11.76
C ALA A 60 -18.95 27.73 -12.04
N GLU A 61 -19.83 28.22 -12.91
CA GLU A 61 -20.93 27.42 -13.45
C GLU A 61 -20.41 26.33 -14.40
N PRO A 62 -21.02 25.13 -14.40
CA PRO A 62 -20.74 24.13 -15.41
C PRO A 62 -21.10 24.66 -16.80
N LYS A 63 -20.12 24.69 -17.71
CA LYS A 63 -20.32 25.06 -19.12
C LYS A 63 -20.98 23.94 -19.92
N LYS A 64 -20.84 22.69 -19.47
CA LYS A 64 -21.42 21.51 -20.12
C LYS A 64 -22.11 20.60 -19.09
N PRO A 65 -23.22 19.92 -19.46
CA PRO A 65 -23.90 18.96 -18.56
C PRO A 65 -23.01 17.80 -18.09
N SER A 66 -21.92 17.51 -18.82
CA SER A 66 -20.98 16.44 -18.48
C SER A 66 -19.98 16.82 -17.39
N GLU A 67 -19.76 18.11 -17.11
CA GLU A 67 -18.73 18.55 -16.16
C GLU A 67 -19.02 18.15 -14.70
N PRO A 68 -20.27 18.16 -14.21
CA PRO A 68 -20.60 17.63 -12.89
C PRO A 68 -20.55 16.10 -12.81
N LEU A 69 -20.47 15.35 -13.93
CA LEU A 69 -20.46 13.89 -13.90
C LEU A 69 -19.26 13.32 -13.13
N LYS A 70 -18.13 14.02 -13.09
CA LYS A 70 -16.98 13.62 -12.27
C LYS A 70 -17.33 13.59 -10.78
N ILE A 71 -18.16 14.52 -10.30
CA ILE A 71 -18.65 14.54 -8.91
C ILE A 71 -19.51 13.30 -8.65
N ARG A 72 -20.43 12.99 -9.58
CA ARG A 72 -21.21 11.76 -9.52
C ARG A 72 -20.32 10.52 -9.45
N TYR A 73 -19.27 10.44 -10.27
CA TYR A 73 -18.35 9.29 -10.25
C TYR A 73 -17.55 9.21 -8.95
N TRP A 74 -17.11 10.34 -8.41
CA TRP A 74 -16.40 10.41 -7.14
C TRP A 74 -17.26 10.01 -5.96
N ARG A 75 -18.52 10.46 -5.89
CA ARG A 75 -19.40 10.09 -4.78
C ARG A 75 -19.95 8.66 -4.88
N THR A 76 -19.89 8.03 -6.05
CA THR A 76 -20.37 6.64 -6.26
C THR A 76 -19.23 5.62 -6.27
N GLY A 77 -17.99 6.06 -6.03
CA GLY A 77 -16.82 5.19 -5.97
C GLY A 77 -16.39 4.61 -7.32
N ARG A 78 -17.05 4.98 -8.42
CA ARG A 78 -16.70 4.50 -9.78
C ARG A 78 -15.33 5.01 -10.22
N HIS A 79 -15.02 6.25 -9.85
CA HIS A 79 -13.70 6.84 -9.98
C HIS A 79 -13.40 7.61 -8.70
N LEU A 80 -12.14 7.83 -8.40
CA LEU A 80 -11.72 8.68 -7.29
C LEU A 80 -11.12 9.98 -7.84
N PRO A 81 -11.08 11.06 -7.04
CA PRO A 81 -10.40 12.29 -7.46
C PRO A 81 -8.93 11.99 -7.83
N ALA A 82 -8.47 12.48 -8.98
CA ALA A 82 -7.19 12.07 -9.54
C ALA A 82 -5.99 12.62 -8.77
N SER A 83 -6.12 13.80 -8.16
CA SER A 83 -5.04 14.48 -7.43
C SER A 83 -5.41 14.81 -5.99
N ARG A 84 -4.41 15.14 -5.16
CA ARG A 84 -4.63 15.64 -3.79
C ARG A 84 -5.53 16.86 -3.77
N GLU A 85 -5.28 17.77 -4.70
CA GLU A 85 -6.00 19.03 -4.77
C GLU A 85 -7.46 18.81 -5.08
N GLN A 86 -7.77 17.89 -5.99
CA GLN A 86 -9.16 17.51 -6.25
C GLN A 86 -9.83 16.87 -5.03
N CYS A 87 -9.13 16.00 -4.27
CA CYS A 87 -9.66 15.45 -3.02
C CYS A 87 -9.99 16.57 -2.01
N ARG A 88 -9.08 17.54 -1.82
CA ARG A 88 -9.27 18.65 -0.88
C ARG A 88 -10.42 19.56 -1.30
N LEU A 89 -10.47 19.96 -2.57
CA LEU A 89 -11.57 20.76 -3.10
C LEU A 89 -12.90 20.03 -2.96
N PHE A 90 -12.92 18.72 -3.22
CA PHE A 90 -14.13 17.90 -3.08
C PHE A 90 -14.60 17.82 -1.62
N GLY A 91 -13.69 17.59 -0.67
CA GLY A 91 -14.01 17.58 0.76
C GLY A 91 -14.53 18.93 1.27
N LYS A 92 -13.87 20.03 0.88
CA LYS A 92 -14.33 21.39 1.20
C LYS A 92 -15.70 21.70 0.61
N ALA A 93 -15.93 21.30 -0.65
CA ALA A 93 -17.21 21.51 -1.31
C ALA A 93 -18.35 20.70 -0.68
N LEU A 94 -18.04 19.52 -0.13
CA LEU A 94 -18.94 18.71 0.70
C LEU A 94 -19.11 19.22 2.13
N GLN A 95 -18.41 20.30 2.51
CA GLN A 95 -18.45 20.87 3.86
C GLN A 95 -18.06 19.85 4.94
N LEU A 96 -17.06 19.01 4.64
CA LEU A 96 -16.53 18.05 5.58
C LEU A 96 -15.80 18.74 6.73
N SER A 97 -15.93 18.19 7.94
CA SER A 97 -15.11 18.57 9.10
C SER A 97 -13.66 18.10 8.92
N GLY A 98 -12.75 18.56 9.80
CA GLY A 98 -11.34 18.18 9.72
C GLY A 98 -11.07 16.68 9.88
N GLU A 99 -11.89 15.95 10.63
CA GLU A 99 -11.79 14.48 10.75
C GLU A 99 -12.31 13.79 9.50
N GLU A 100 -13.41 14.28 8.93
CA GLU A 100 -14.01 13.75 7.71
C GLU A 100 -13.17 14.01 6.47
N GLU A 101 -12.51 15.16 6.38
CA GLU A 101 -11.51 15.41 5.33
C GLU A 101 -10.33 14.44 5.45
N ARG A 102 -9.91 14.13 6.69
CA ARG A 102 -8.86 13.14 6.94
C ARG A 102 -9.28 11.76 6.46
N PHE A 103 -10.51 11.34 6.78
CA PHE A 103 -11.07 10.07 6.32
C PHE A 103 -11.28 10.04 4.80
N LEU A 104 -11.69 11.15 4.17
CA LEU A 104 -11.78 11.26 2.71
C LEU A 104 -10.44 10.95 2.05
N ILE A 105 -9.35 11.50 2.58
CA ILE A 105 -7.99 11.31 2.04
C ILE A 105 -7.46 9.92 2.35
N GLN A 106 -7.47 9.51 3.62
CA GLN A 106 -6.78 8.29 4.07
C GLN A 106 -7.61 7.02 3.91
N GLY A 107 -8.92 7.10 4.17
CA GLY A 107 -9.84 5.97 4.03
C GLY A 107 -10.40 5.89 2.61
N TYR A 108 -11.24 6.84 2.23
CA TYR A 108 -11.98 6.76 0.96
C TYR A 108 -11.07 6.74 -0.28
N CYS A 109 -10.05 7.62 -0.29
CA CYS A 109 -9.08 7.70 -1.39
C CYS A 109 -7.85 6.80 -1.22
N ASP A 110 -7.69 6.16 -0.05
CA ASP A 110 -6.56 5.27 0.30
C ASP A 110 -5.16 5.94 0.14
N ARG A 111 -5.01 7.20 0.58
CA ARG A 111 -3.79 8.01 0.43
C ARG A 111 -3.11 8.37 1.75
N CYS A 112 -1.86 8.81 1.65
CA CYS A 112 -1.17 9.47 2.76
C CYS A 112 -1.85 10.83 3.08
N ASP A 113 -1.85 11.25 4.34
CA ASP A 113 -2.32 12.58 4.75
C ASP A 113 -1.55 13.73 4.05
N GLN A 114 -0.27 13.51 3.76
CA GLN A 114 0.65 14.48 3.17
C GLN A 114 1.51 13.84 2.07
N ALA A 115 1.73 14.61 1.00
CA ALA A 115 2.77 14.34 0.01
C ALA A 115 3.87 15.39 0.16
N PHE A 116 5.11 14.96 -0.06
CA PHE A 116 6.29 15.80 0.09
C PHE A 116 6.96 16.05 -1.26
N GLU A 117 7.50 17.24 -1.45
CA GLU A 117 8.31 17.61 -2.61
C GLU A 117 9.79 17.69 -2.22
N ALA A 118 10.69 17.74 -3.22
CA ALA A 118 12.14 17.68 -3.01
C ALA A 118 12.71 18.74 -2.05
N GLU A 119 12.04 19.89 -1.94
CA GLU A 119 12.44 21.03 -1.10
C GLU A 119 11.75 21.02 0.29
N THR A 120 11.05 19.94 0.65
CA THR A 120 10.33 19.88 1.92
C THR A 120 11.29 19.80 3.11
N ALA A 121 11.19 20.76 4.04
CA ALA A 121 11.99 20.79 5.28
C ALA A 121 11.16 20.71 6.58
N GLY A 122 9.85 20.42 6.51
CA GLY A 122 8.96 20.43 7.67
C GLY A 122 9.22 19.31 8.69
N GLY A 123 8.81 19.51 9.95
CA GLY A 123 9.00 18.55 11.05
C GLY A 123 8.42 17.16 10.76
N ALA A 124 7.19 17.10 10.24
CA ALA A 124 6.56 15.83 9.85
C ALA A 124 7.36 15.05 8.79
N TYR A 125 8.02 15.74 7.86
CA TYR A 125 8.90 15.09 6.88
C TYR A 125 10.13 14.51 7.57
N GLN A 126 10.77 15.27 8.47
CA GLN A 126 11.96 14.83 9.20
C GLN A 126 11.68 13.62 10.11
N GLU A 127 10.54 13.60 10.79
CA GLU A 127 10.13 12.46 11.62
C GLU A 127 9.89 11.20 10.79
N ARG A 128 9.17 11.32 9.67
CA ARG A 128 8.84 10.18 8.81
C ARG A 128 10.06 9.64 8.07
N ILE A 129 10.96 10.51 7.62
CA ILE A 129 12.20 10.07 6.98
C ILE A 129 13.15 9.43 7.99
N ALA A 130 13.18 9.91 9.24
CA ALA A 130 13.94 9.28 10.31
C ALA A 130 13.43 7.85 10.57
N LEU A 131 12.11 7.67 10.65
CA LEU A 131 11.50 6.34 10.78
C LEU A 131 11.88 5.42 9.61
N LEU A 132 11.80 5.88 8.35
CA LEU A 132 12.21 5.03 7.22
C LEU A 132 13.70 4.67 7.25
N LYS A 133 14.57 5.60 7.68
CA LYS A 133 16.01 5.33 7.83
C LYS A 133 16.27 4.31 8.93
N GLU A 134 15.56 4.40 10.05
CA GLU A 134 15.62 3.43 11.14
C GLU A 134 15.24 2.03 10.64
N LEU A 135 14.10 1.90 9.95
CA LEU A 135 13.63 0.63 9.40
C LEU A 135 14.60 0.05 8.37
N ALA A 136 15.17 0.89 7.50
CA ALA A 136 16.19 0.46 6.54
C ALA A 136 17.47 0.00 7.27
N GLY A 137 17.87 0.67 8.34
CA GLY A 137 19.00 0.28 9.19
C GLY A 137 18.75 -1.06 9.89
N GLU A 138 17.56 -1.26 10.48
CA GLU A 138 17.14 -2.54 11.05
C GLU A 138 17.14 -3.66 10.01
N TYR A 139 16.68 -3.39 8.79
CA TYR A 139 16.73 -4.38 7.72
C TYR A 139 18.17 -4.78 7.38
N LEU A 140 19.07 -3.80 7.22
CA LEU A 140 20.47 -4.02 6.90
C LEU A 140 21.24 -4.73 8.02
N SER A 141 20.86 -4.52 9.28
CA SER A 141 21.49 -5.18 10.42
C SER A 141 21.31 -6.70 10.37
N LYS A 142 20.18 -7.18 9.83
CA LYS A 142 19.82 -8.60 9.67
C LYS A 142 20.55 -9.32 8.52
N VAL A 143 21.23 -8.59 7.65
CA VAL A 143 21.96 -9.19 6.52
C VAL A 143 23.07 -10.10 7.03
N HIS A 144 23.15 -11.33 6.49
CA HIS A 144 24.10 -12.35 6.96
C HIS A 144 25.56 -11.83 6.87
N PRO A 145 26.41 -12.06 7.89
CA PRO A 145 27.78 -11.55 7.91
C PRO A 145 28.63 -11.92 6.69
N ALA A 146 28.50 -13.14 6.17
CA ALA A 146 29.22 -13.56 4.97
C ALA A 146 28.86 -12.71 3.73
N LEU A 147 27.58 -12.36 3.57
CA LEU A 147 27.14 -11.48 2.47
C LEU A 147 27.62 -10.05 2.68
N LYS A 148 27.65 -9.57 3.94
CA LYS A 148 28.23 -8.26 4.27
C LYS A 148 29.72 -8.20 3.90
N GLN A 149 30.48 -9.25 4.23
CA GLN A 149 31.90 -9.35 3.87
C GLN A 149 32.11 -9.37 2.35
N GLN A 150 31.32 -10.15 1.61
CA GLN A 150 31.38 -10.15 0.14
C GLN A 150 31.14 -8.77 -0.46
N LEU A 151 30.11 -8.05 0.02
CA LEU A 151 29.81 -6.68 -0.44
C LEU A 151 30.92 -5.69 -0.07
N TYR A 152 31.51 -5.82 1.12
CA TYR A 152 32.64 -5.01 1.57
C TYR A 152 33.89 -5.23 0.71
N HIS A 153 34.24 -6.49 0.43
CA HIS A 153 35.38 -6.84 -0.43
C HIS A 153 35.17 -6.37 -1.89
N ALA A 154 33.92 -6.28 -2.35
CA ALA A 154 33.57 -5.69 -3.64
C ALA A 154 33.58 -4.14 -3.63
N GLY A 155 34.05 -3.49 -2.56
CA GLY A 155 34.16 -2.03 -2.46
C GLY A 155 32.82 -1.30 -2.36
N THR A 156 31.73 -2.00 -2.02
CA THR A 156 30.39 -1.42 -1.99
C THR A 156 29.95 -1.12 -0.55
N ASN A 157 29.47 0.10 -0.30
CA ASN A 157 28.85 0.43 0.98
C ASN A 157 27.48 -0.26 1.11
N LEU A 158 27.20 -0.89 2.25
CA LEU A 158 25.94 -1.58 2.52
C LEU A 158 24.70 -0.68 2.32
N THR A 159 24.81 0.61 2.65
CA THR A 159 23.75 1.61 2.41
C THR A 159 23.54 1.86 0.92
N HIS A 160 24.60 1.81 0.11
CA HIS A 160 24.50 1.86 -1.35
C HIS A 160 23.99 0.54 -1.95
N SER A 161 24.17 -0.59 -1.24
CA SER A 161 23.63 -1.91 -1.59
C SER A 161 22.19 -2.15 -1.12
N LEU A 162 21.61 -1.28 -0.29
CA LEU A 162 20.26 -1.44 0.27
C LEU A 162 19.24 -1.82 -0.81
N ARG A 163 19.26 -1.10 -1.92
CA ARG A 163 18.37 -1.32 -3.06
C ARG A 163 18.52 -2.74 -3.64
N HIS A 164 19.76 -3.18 -3.86
CA HIS A 164 20.02 -4.49 -4.45
C HIS A 164 19.57 -5.60 -3.52
N LEU A 165 19.93 -5.52 -2.23
CA LEU A 165 19.49 -6.47 -1.21
C LEU A 165 17.97 -6.53 -1.11
N TYR A 166 17.34 -5.36 -1.01
CA TYR A 166 15.89 -5.22 -0.93
C TYR A 166 15.19 -5.91 -2.11
N TYR A 167 15.67 -5.70 -3.34
CA TYR A 167 15.06 -6.31 -4.51
C TYR A 167 15.30 -7.79 -4.64
N THR A 168 16.51 -8.26 -4.31
CA THR A 168 16.80 -9.70 -4.24
C THR A 168 15.83 -10.38 -3.27
N ASP A 169 15.60 -9.77 -2.11
CA ASP A 169 14.64 -10.30 -1.15
C ASP A 169 13.20 -10.20 -1.65
N ALA A 170 12.76 -9.05 -2.17
CA ALA A 170 11.42 -8.88 -2.74
C ALA A 170 11.10 -9.95 -3.80
N LYS A 171 12.05 -10.21 -4.72
CA LYS A 171 11.90 -11.23 -5.76
C LYS A 171 11.74 -12.64 -5.18
N ARG A 172 12.45 -12.95 -4.09
CA ARG A 172 12.36 -14.26 -3.43
C ARG A 172 10.95 -14.54 -2.89
N TYR A 173 10.10 -13.55 -2.66
CA TYR A 173 8.72 -13.76 -2.20
C TYR A 173 7.69 -13.97 -3.31
N ILE A 174 8.06 -13.73 -4.58
CA ILE A 174 7.15 -13.89 -5.74
C ILE A 174 7.58 -15.02 -6.69
N CYS A 175 8.89 -15.28 -6.83
CA CYS A 175 9.40 -16.31 -7.75
C CYS A 175 10.25 -17.35 -7.01
N SER A 176 10.13 -18.62 -7.41
CA SER A 176 11.11 -19.67 -7.09
C SER A 176 12.35 -19.48 -7.97
N TRP A 177 13.53 -19.45 -7.34
CA TRP A 177 14.78 -19.46 -8.08
C TRP A 177 15.16 -20.93 -8.31
N GLU A 178 15.10 -21.42 -9.55
CA GLU A 178 15.83 -22.64 -9.91
C GLU A 178 17.32 -22.29 -9.90
N GLY A 179 18.07 -22.84 -8.94
CA GLY A 179 19.51 -22.64 -8.78
C GLY A 179 19.87 -21.59 -7.72
N GLU A 180 19.97 -22.02 -6.46
CA GLU A 180 20.65 -21.28 -5.38
C GLU A 180 22.19 -21.29 -5.55
N SER A 181 22.71 -21.00 -6.74
CA SER A 181 24.14 -20.72 -6.90
C SER A 181 24.39 -19.26 -6.48
N GLY A 182 25.18 -19.07 -5.41
CA GLY A 182 25.47 -17.79 -4.75
C GLY A 182 26.14 -16.69 -5.58
N ASP A 183 26.26 -16.85 -6.90
CA ASP A 183 27.05 -15.97 -7.78
C ASP A 183 26.29 -14.78 -8.40
N GLN A 184 25.00 -14.59 -8.11
CA GLN A 184 24.18 -13.58 -8.81
C GLN A 184 23.78 -12.35 -7.99
N VAL A 185 24.38 -12.12 -6.81
CA VAL A 185 24.25 -10.82 -6.11
C VAL A 185 24.76 -9.64 -6.97
N GLY A 186 25.54 -9.93 -8.02
CA GLY A 186 26.09 -8.94 -8.97
C GLY A 186 25.29 -8.68 -10.25
N ARG A 187 24.21 -9.43 -10.58
CA ARG A 187 23.39 -9.06 -11.74
C ARG A 187 22.51 -7.87 -11.35
N HIS A 188 22.91 -6.69 -11.80
CA HIS A 188 22.14 -5.46 -11.65
C HIS A 188 20.69 -5.70 -12.08
N ILE A 189 19.76 -5.51 -11.17
CA ILE A 189 18.34 -5.31 -11.51
C ILE A 189 18.29 -3.95 -12.23
N ALA A 190 18.55 -3.98 -13.53
CA ALA A 190 18.83 -2.86 -14.42
C ALA A 190 17.58 -2.15 -14.96
N SER A 191 16.44 -2.20 -14.25
CA SER A 191 15.33 -1.31 -14.61
C SER A 191 15.61 0.09 -14.05
N LEU A 192 16.13 0.98 -14.90
CA LEU A 192 16.38 2.39 -14.57
C LEU A 192 15.14 3.09 -14.00
N ASN A 193 13.94 2.73 -14.48
CA ASN A 193 12.66 3.26 -14.00
C ASN A 193 12.37 2.85 -12.55
N TYR A 194 12.76 1.64 -12.15
CA TYR A 194 12.54 1.19 -10.79
C TYR A 194 13.59 1.71 -9.81
N MET A 195 14.81 1.94 -10.30
CA MET A 195 15.86 2.60 -9.53
C MET A 195 15.42 4.00 -9.08
N SER A 196 14.76 4.76 -9.96
CA SER A 196 14.23 6.09 -9.63
C SER A 196 13.01 6.01 -8.71
N GLU A 197 12.11 5.05 -8.90
CA GLU A 197 10.90 4.87 -8.07
C GLU A 197 11.22 4.50 -6.62
N PHE A 198 12.07 3.50 -6.37
CA PHE A 198 12.44 3.12 -4.99
C PHE A 198 13.20 4.26 -4.30
N GLY A 199 14.14 4.90 -5.00
CA GLY A 199 14.87 6.04 -4.46
C GLY A 199 13.93 7.20 -4.09
N ARG A 200 12.94 7.49 -4.94
CA ARG A 200 11.91 8.50 -4.68
C ARG A 200 11.06 8.13 -3.46
N GLN A 201 10.62 6.87 -3.37
CA GLN A 201 9.79 6.38 -2.28
C GLN A 201 10.53 6.38 -0.93
N MET A 202 11.80 5.99 -0.92
CA MET A 202 12.65 6.04 0.30
C MET A 202 12.96 7.47 0.75
N LYS A 203 12.78 8.47 -0.13
CA LYS A 203 12.82 9.90 0.20
C LYS A 203 11.44 10.49 0.47
N LEU A 204 10.38 9.67 0.51
CA LEU A 204 8.99 10.08 0.71
C LEU A 204 8.48 11.13 -0.30
N LEU A 205 9.06 11.18 -1.50
CA LEU A 205 8.72 12.21 -2.49
C LEU A 205 7.49 11.84 -3.33
N GLY A 206 6.58 12.79 -3.48
CA GLY A 206 5.31 12.69 -4.18
C GLY A 206 4.29 11.81 -3.45
N GLU A 207 3.24 11.43 -4.19
CA GLU A 207 2.27 10.44 -3.73
C GLU A 207 2.86 9.03 -3.77
N ILE A 208 2.91 8.40 -2.60
CA ILE A 208 3.25 6.98 -2.48
C ILE A 208 1.96 6.23 -2.15
N PRO A 209 1.53 5.27 -2.98
CA PRO A 209 0.34 4.47 -2.68
C PRO A 209 0.51 3.72 -1.36
N ARG A 210 -0.55 3.66 -0.53
CA ARG A 210 -0.52 2.94 0.76
C ARG A 210 -0.06 1.49 0.60
N LYS A 211 -0.54 0.80 -0.44
CA LYS A 211 -0.10 -0.57 -0.77
C LYS A 211 1.41 -0.70 -1.02
N THR A 212 2.01 0.30 -1.63
CA THR A 212 3.47 0.34 -1.85
C THR A 212 4.19 0.50 -0.52
N MET A 213 3.68 1.36 0.37
CA MET A 213 4.26 1.53 1.70
C MET A 213 4.14 0.26 2.55
N ILE A 214 2.98 -0.41 2.53
CA ILE A 214 2.77 -1.72 3.18
C ILE A 214 3.87 -2.71 2.77
N ARG A 215 4.18 -2.78 1.48
CA ARG A 215 5.21 -3.70 0.95
C ARG A 215 6.61 -3.39 1.47
N HIS A 216 6.98 -2.11 1.50
CA HIS A 216 8.26 -1.68 2.09
C HIS A 216 8.35 -2.10 3.55
N LEU A 217 7.31 -1.80 4.32
CA LEU A 217 7.24 -2.14 5.74
C LEU A 217 7.30 -3.66 5.96
N MET A 218 6.60 -4.44 5.15
CA MET A 218 6.69 -5.91 5.17
C MET A 218 8.14 -6.36 4.99
N ILE A 219 8.80 -5.96 3.90
CA ILE A 219 10.16 -6.42 3.58
C ILE A 219 11.17 -6.01 4.66
N PHE A 220 11.12 -4.76 5.14
CA PHE A 220 12.03 -4.32 6.21
C PHE A 220 11.84 -5.07 7.53
N SER A 221 10.64 -5.57 7.78
CA SER A 221 10.29 -6.21 9.04
C SER A 221 10.67 -7.68 9.11
N ILE A 222 10.82 -8.35 7.97
CA ILE A 222 11.12 -9.78 7.90
C ILE A 222 12.40 -10.13 8.68
N PRO A 223 12.45 -11.30 9.36
CA PRO A 223 11.33 -12.22 9.57
C PRO A 223 10.36 -11.77 10.67
N PHE A 224 10.70 -10.79 11.51
CA PHE A 224 9.91 -10.38 12.69
C PHE A 224 8.68 -9.50 12.38
N VAL A 225 7.96 -9.81 11.31
CA VAL A 225 6.80 -9.05 10.83
C VAL A 225 5.53 -9.41 11.59
N ASN A 226 4.74 -8.39 11.97
CA ASN A 226 3.42 -8.59 12.58
C ASN A 226 2.50 -7.40 12.30
N GLY A 227 1.18 -7.66 12.32
CA GLY A 227 0.16 -6.66 11.94
C GLY A 227 0.16 -5.41 12.83
N LYS A 228 0.44 -5.55 14.13
CA LYS A 228 0.44 -4.42 15.07
C LYS A 228 1.54 -3.41 14.75
N ARG A 229 2.78 -3.89 14.51
CA ARG A 229 3.90 -3.02 14.11
C ARG A 229 3.63 -2.34 12.78
N LEU A 230 3.16 -3.09 11.78
CA LEU A 230 2.84 -2.54 10.47
C LEU A 230 1.77 -1.44 10.56
N SER A 231 0.68 -1.69 11.30
CA SER A 231 -0.37 -0.71 11.51
C SER A 231 0.16 0.56 12.19
N SER A 232 0.97 0.41 13.25
CA SER A 232 1.59 1.55 13.93
C SER A 232 2.52 2.35 13.00
N TRP A 233 3.31 1.71 12.15
CA TRP A 233 4.21 2.43 11.25
C TRP A 233 3.44 3.12 10.12
N LEU A 234 2.39 2.50 9.57
CA LEU A 234 1.51 3.16 8.60
C LEU A 234 0.93 4.44 9.17
N MET A 235 0.42 4.40 10.41
CA MET A 235 -0.11 5.58 11.09
C MET A 235 0.95 6.66 11.29
N LYS A 236 2.16 6.30 11.75
CA LYS A 236 3.28 7.25 11.89
C LYS A 236 3.71 7.87 10.55
N LEU A 237 3.59 7.11 9.45
CA LEU A 237 3.88 7.58 8.10
C LEU A 237 2.74 8.37 7.47
N GLY A 238 1.60 8.54 8.17
CA GLY A 238 0.46 9.34 7.72
C GLY A 238 -0.57 8.57 6.89
N TYR A 239 -0.59 7.25 6.95
CA TYR A 239 -1.62 6.41 6.34
C TYR A 239 -2.64 5.93 7.37
N LEU A 240 -3.78 5.43 6.89
CA LEU A 240 -4.67 4.63 7.74
C LEU A 240 -3.95 3.36 8.21
N GLY A 241 -4.10 3.01 9.49
CA GLY A 241 -3.63 1.74 10.04
C GLY A 241 -4.28 0.53 9.34
N LEU A 242 -3.81 -0.68 9.64
CA LEU A 242 -4.43 -1.90 9.10
C LEU A 242 -5.79 -2.15 9.77
N ASP A 243 -6.82 -2.38 8.97
CA ASP A 243 -8.18 -2.73 9.41
C ASP A 243 -8.79 -3.77 8.46
N GLU A 244 -9.29 -4.90 8.99
CA GLU A 244 -9.91 -5.97 8.19
C GLU A 244 -11.13 -5.49 7.38
N ASN A 245 -11.76 -4.39 7.80
CA ASN A 245 -12.91 -3.81 7.11
C ASN A 245 -12.52 -2.76 6.06
N HIS A 246 -11.27 -2.30 6.03
CA HIS A 246 -10.82 -1.31 5.05
C HIS A 246 -10.83 -1.90 3.64
N THR A 247 -11.17 -1.06 2.65
CA THR A 247 -10.98 -1.39 1.23
C THR A 247 -10.01 -0.42 0.57
N GLN A 248 -9.17 -0.96 -0.31
CA GLN A 248 -8.35 -0.13 -1.17
C GLN A 248 -9.21 0.72 -2.12
N ALA A 249 -8.58 1.68 -2.77
CA ALA A 249 -9.20 2.52 -3.80
C ALA A 249 -9.95 1.73 -4.90
N ASP A 250 -9.48 0.52 -5.23
CA ASP A 250 -10.08 -0.39 -6.22
C ASP A 250 -11.10 -1.38 -5.62
N GLY A 251 -11.42 -1.26 -4.33
CA GLY A 251 -12.35 -2.14 -3.61
C GLY A 251 -11.72 -3.43 -3.07
N SER A 252 -10.45 -3.69 -3.36
CA SER A 252 -9.79 -4.91 -2.87
C SER A 252 -9.60 -4.92 -1.35
N ARG A 253 -9.59 -6.12 -0.77
CA ARG A 253 -9.50 -6.41 0.68
C ARG A 253 -8.08 -6.72 1.13
N LEU A 254 -7.11 -5.88 0.73
CA LEU A 254 -5.69 -6.12 1.00
C LEU A 254 -5.38 -6.20 2.51
N ASP A 255 -5.98 -5.36 3.34
CA ASP A 255 -5.74 -5.35 4.78
C ASP A 255 -6.21 -6.66 5.44
N ARG A 256 -7.39 -7.15 5.09
CA ARG A 256 -7.91 -8.44 5.56
C ARG A 256 -6.99 -9.58 5.12
N MET A 257 -6.59 -9.60 3.85
CA MET A 257 -5.63 -10.58 3.32
C MET A 257 -4.33 -10.55 4.12
N LEU A 258 -3.77 -9.36 4.35
CA LEU A 258 -2.51 -9.20 5.06
C LEU A 258 -2.61 -9.61 6.53
N LEU A 259 -3.66 -9.19 7.23
CA LEU A 259 -3.86 -9.52 8.64
C LEU A 259 -4.11 -11.02 8.85
N GLY A 260 -4.91 -11.65 7.98
CA GLY A 260 -5.10 -13.10 7.97
C GLY A 260 -3.80 -13.85 7.68
N PHE A 261 -3.04 -13.41 6.66
CA PHE A 261 -1.76 -13.99 6.31
C PHE A 261 -0.76 -13.91 7.47
N LEU A 262 -0.69 -12.77 8.15
CA LEU A 262 0.18 -12.58 9.32
C LEU A 262 -0.27 -13.36 10.56
N ARG A 263 -1.55 -13.68 10.67
CA ARG A 263 -2.07 -14.57 11.73
C ARG A 263 -1.58 -16.00 11.51
N ILE A 264 -1.76 -16.54 10.30
CA ILE A 264 -1.27 -17.87 9.92
C ILE A 264 0.26 -17.91 10.07
N TYR A 265 0.96 -16.86 9.65
CA TYR A 265 2.40 -16.72 9.85
C TYR A 265 2.79 -16.84 11.33
N GLY A 266 2.13 -16.10 12.22
CA GLY A 266 2.40 -16.13 13.66
C GLY A 266 2.17 -17.51 14.29
N GLU A 267 1.09 -18.19 13.89
CA GLU A 267 0.79 -19.56 14.32
C GLU A 267 1.87 -20.55 13.87
N CYS A 268 2.33 -20.43 12.62
CA CYS A 268 3.37 -21.31 12.07
C CYS A 268 4.77 -21.01 12.61
N CYS A 269 5.01 -19.78 13.10
CA CYS A 269 6.31 -19.33 13.58
C CYS A 269 6.50 -19.40 15.10
N THR A 270 5.47 -19.78 15.84
CA THR A 270 5.55 -19.84 17.29
C THR A 270 6.50 -20.97 17.71
N GLY A 271 7.62 -20.59 18.35
CA GLY A 271 8.64 -21.54 18.80
C GLY A 271 9.65 -21.98 17.73
N GLU A 272 9.55 -21.44 16.51
CA GLU A 272 10.45 -21.76 15.40
C GLU A 272 11.62 -20.77 15.28
N GLU A 273 12.72 -21.21 14.68
CA GLU A 273 13.86 -20.35 14.41
C GLU A 273 13.56 -19.32 13.31
N PRO A 274 14.16 -18.11 13.35
CA PRO A 274 13.92 -17.06 12.36
C PRO A 274 14.12 -17.51 10.89
N ALA A 275 15.06 -18.43 10.65
CA ALA A 275 15.32 -18.98 9.32
C ALA A 275 14.17 -19.87 8.81
N GLN A 276 13.58 -20.69 9.68
CA GLN A 276 12.42 -21.53 9.35
C GLN A 276 11.22 -20.64 9.04
N CYS A 277 11.00 -19.63 9.87
CA CYS A 277 10.00 -18.59 9.68
C CYS A 277 10.14 -17.86 8.34
N GLN A 278 11.35 -17.43 7.98
CA GLN A 278 11.60 -16.78 6.71
C GLN A 278 11.34 -17.72 5.53
N ASN A 279 11.71 -19.00 5.65
CA ASN A 279 11.46 -20.00 4.61
C ASN A 279 9.95 -20.24 4.42
N TRP A 280 9.20 -20.40 5.51
CA TRP A 280 7.74 -20.51 5.45
C TRP A 280 7.13 -19.29 4.76
N LEU A 281 7.54 -18.08 5.16
CA LEU A 281 7.04 -16.84 4.58
C LEU A 281 7.27 -16.78 3.06
N ARG A 282 8.45 -17.19 2.58
CA ARG A 282 8.75 -17.26 1.14
C ARG A 282 7.86 -18.26 0.42
N GLN A 283 7.70 -19.46 0.97
CA GLN A 283 6.89 -20.51 0.35
C GLN A 283 5.41 -20.11 0.29
N ALA A 284 4.86 -19.64 1.41
CA ALA A 284 3.48 -19.16 1.51
C ALA A 284 3.21 -17.99 0.56
N SER A 285 4.14 -17.03 0.48
CA SER A 285 4.00 -15.88 -0.42
C SER A 285 3.96 -16.29 -1.89
N ARG A 286 4.87 -17.18 -2.32
CA ARG A 286 4.91 -17.69 -3.71
C ARG A 286 3.66 -18.48 -4.06
N PHE A 287 3.22 -19.34 -3.16
CA PHE A 287 2.01 -20.13 -3.34
C PHE A 287 0.78 -19.24 -3.54
N LEU A 288 0.59 -18.26 -2.64
CA LEU A 288 -0.51 -17.31 -2.72
C LEU A 288 -0.41 -16.40 -3.95
N ASP A 289 0.79 -15.91 -4.27
CA ASP A 289 1.04 -15.08 -5.46
C ASP A 289 0.69 -15.83 -6.75
N GLY A 290 1.09 -17.10 -6.87
CA GLY A 290 0.76 -17.95 -8.02
C GLY A 290 -0.75 -18.23 -8.16
N TYR A 291 -1.48 -18.39 -7.05
CA TYR A 291 -2.93 -18.52 -7.09
C TYR A 291 -3.60 -17.22 -7.57
N LEU A 292 -3.21 -16.08 -6.99
CA LEU A 292 -3.78 -14.77 -7.33
C LEU A 292 -3.42 -14.32 -8.76
N GLU A 293 -2.23 -14.67 -9.23
CA GLU A 293 -1.80 -14.40 -10.61
C GLU A 293 -2.63 -15.19 -11.63
N LYS A 294 -2.90 -16.48 -11.37
CA LYS A 294 -3.80 -17.29 -12.22
C LYS A 294 -5.22 -16.74 -12.25
N GLY A 295 -5.67 -16.14 -11.15
CA GLY A 295 -6.96 -15.43 -11.07
C GLY A 295 -6.91 -13.99 -11.57
N GLU A 296 -5.83 -13.56 -12.23
CA GLU A 296 -5.59 -12.20 -12.75
C GLU A 296 -5.75 -11.08 -11.69
N ASN A 297 -5.63 -11.40 -10.40
CA ASN A 297 -5.78 -10.44 -9.33
C ASN A 297 -4.44 -9.83 -8.94
N THR A 298 -4.19 -8.59 -9.36
CA THR A 298 -2.94 -7.89 -9.03
C THR A 298 -2.98 -7.12 -7.70
N SER A 299 -4.17 -6.85 -7.18
CA SER A 299 -4.37 -5.97 -6.02
C SER A 299 -4.10 -6.68 -4.69
N LEU A 300 -4.44 -7.97 -4.58
CA LEU A 300 -4.22 -8.77 -3.38
C LEU A 300 -2.81 -9.40 -3.31
N ARG A 301 -2.01 -9.31 -4.38
CA ARG A 301 -0.64 -9.84 -4.41
C ARG A 301 0.26 -9.03 -3.47
N LEU A 302 0.59 -9.62 -2.31
CA LEU A 302 1.28 -8.96 -1.20
C LEU A 302 2.63 -8.40 -1.62
N PHE A 303 3.47 -9.17 -2.30
CA PHE A 303 4.85 -8.78 -2.67
C PHE A 303 5.02 -8.40 -4.15
N HIS A 304 3.93 -8.23 -4.91
CA HIS A 304 4.00 -7.91 -6.33
C HIS A 304 4.36 -6.44 -6.58
N PHE A 305 5.57 -6.19 -7.06
CA PHE A 305 5.96 -4.87 -7.58
C PHE A 305 5.88 -4.90 -9.11
N LYS A 306 5.22 -3.91 -9.72
CA LYS A 306 5.05 -3.83 -11.17
C LYS A 306 6.39 -3.93 -11.92
N ALA A 307 7.43 -3.34 -11.36
CA ALA A 307 8.76 -3.34 -11.97
C ALA A 307 9.53 -4.66 -11.84
N LEU A 308 9.01 -5.64 -11.11
CA LEU A 308 9.55 -7.00 -11.07
C LEU A 308 8.91 -7.91 -12.13
N LYS A 309 7.97 -7.40 -12.95
CA LYS A 309 7.22 -8.18 -13.96
C LYS A 309 8.03 -8.51 -15.21
N ASP A 310 9.02 -7.70 -15.56
CA ASP A 310 9.79 -7.83 -16.81
C ASP A 310 11.15 -8.53 -16.61
N TRP A 311 11.23 -9.49 -15.66
CA TRP A 311 12.45 -10.23 -15.32
C TRP A 311 12.27 -11.74 -15.38
#